data_AF-A0A2S7QET3-F1
#
_entry.id   AF-A0A2S7QET3-F1
#
_cell.length_a   1.000
_cell.length_b   1.000
_cell.length_c   1.000
_cell.angle_alpha   90.00
_cell.angle_beta   90.00
_cell.angle_gamma   90.00
#
_symmetry.space_group_name_H-M   'P 1'
#
loop_
_entity.id
_entity.type
_entity.pdbx_description
1 polymer ?
#
loop_
_entity_poly.entity_id
_entity_poly.type
_entity_poly.pdbx_seq_one_letter_code
_entity_poly.pdbx_strand_id
1 'polypeptide(L)'
;MALSYAASTAAPVTTSFPGASLQTVAGTTTSWLPITTAWASNAACSTQAYAQQNHAAILFDPFYQTAVDPDTASEPCLPPEATAWWNQAADAPISLGPTFSCPAAYSAVETIVRNSATQEVLCCPSNFALHVPMTNYVKGAFPTQCTSMMSSGDSYVYMTSTSSTWSPYTTKITGPYVVYAVHINGYNIQAEPTGTLSSASKSNRSTSNSNFNSNSPAPIISAAKAAAIAFASFTSPAQTPTPADWRLVRALRNR
;
A
#
# COMPACT_ATOMS: atom_id res chain seq x y z
N MET A 1 -27.31 24.06 -35.59
CA MET A 1 -26.25 24.70 -34.80
C MET A 1 -25.48 23.59 -34.08
N ALA A 2 -24.30 23.25 -34.59
CA ALA A 2 -23.38 22.34 -33.93
C ALA A 2 -22.44 23.19 -33.06
N LEU A 3 -22.49 23.02 -31.74
CA LEU A 3 -21.51 23.60 -30.83
C LEU A 3 -20.34 22.62 -30.72
N SER A 4 -19.24 22.99 -31.36
CA SER A 4 -17.92 22.37 -31.22
C SER A 4 -17.38 22.64 -29.81
N TYR A 5 -17.16 21.57 -29.03
CA TYR A 5 -16.38 21.66 -27.81
C TYR A 5 -14.89 21.69 -28.18
N ALA A 6 -14.23 22.81 -27.89
CA ALA A 6 -12.78 22.87 -27.90
C ALA A 6 -12.26 21.94 -26.79
N ALA A 7 -11.58 20.85 -27.18
CA ALA A 7 -10.82 20.04 -26.25
C ALA A 7 -9.69 20.90 -25.70
N SER A 8 -9.77 21.24 -24.41
CA SER A 8 -8.66 21.87 -23.70
C SER A 8 -7.48 20.90 -23.72
N THR A 9 -6.45 21.24 -24.48
CA THR A 9 -5.18 20.52 -24.50
C THR A 9 -4.40 20.87 -23.24
N ALA A 10 -4.81 20.33 -22.09
CA ALA A 10 -3.91 20.23 -20.96
C ALA A 10 -2.77 19.31 -21.38
N ALA A 11 -1.52 19.81 -21.32
CA ALA A 11 -0.35 18.96 -21.49
C ALA A 11 -0.45 17.78 -20.52
N PRO A 12 -0.09 16.54 -20.94
CA PRO A 12 -0.07 15.42 -20.01
C PRO A 12 0.86 15.80 -18.86
N VAL A 13 0.30 15.90 -17.66
CA VAL A 13 1.10 16.07 -16.44
C VAL A 13 1.88 14.78 -16.30
N THR A 14 3.14 14.79 -16.74
CA THR A 14 4.05 13.66 -16.54
C THR A 14 4.35 13.61 -15.05
N THR A 15 3.62 12.77 -14.33
CA THR A 15 3.93 12.45 -12.94
C THR A 15 5.23 11.66 -12.91
N SER A 16 6.29 12.30 -12.44
CA SER A 16 7.59 11.67 -12.19
C SER A 16 7.66 11.28 -10.72
N PHE A 17 8.06 10.05 -10.42
CA PHE A 17 8.27 9.56 -9.06
C PHE A 17 9.76 9.41 -8.76
N PRO A 18 10.38 10.36 -8.03
CA PRO A 18 11.76 10.22 -7.60
C PRO A 18 11.91 8.98 -6.72
N GLY A 19 12.79 8.06 -7.09
CA GLY A 19 12.98 6.79 -6.36
C GLY A 19 12.15 5.61 -6.88
N ALA A 20 11.34 5.80 -7.93
CA ALA A 20 10.75 4.68 -8.63
C ALA A 20 11.83 3.73 -9.18
N SER A 21 11.56 2.43 -9.13
CA SER A 21 12.46 1.41 -9.70
C SER A 21 11.66 0.34 -10.44
N LEU A 22 12.32 -0.38 -11.34
CA LEU A 22 11.70 -1.46 -12.12
C LEU A 22 12.28 -2.80 -11.71
N GLN A 23 11.43 -3.82 -11.63
CA GLN A 23 11.85 -5.20 -11.46
C GLN A 23 11.11 -6.10 -12.45
N THR A 24 11.85 -6.90 -13.21
CA THR A 24 11.26 -7.89 -14.11
C THR A 24 11.48 -9.29 -13.56
N VAL A 25 10.39 -10.03 -13.33
CA VAL A 25 10.40 -11.43 -12.87
C VAL A 25 9.57 -12.26 -13.84
N ALA A 26 10.15 -13.33 -14.39
CA ALA A 26 9.47 -14.24 -15.32
C ALA A 26 8.73 -13.54 -16.49
N GLY A 27 9.27 -12.41 -16.97
CA GLY A 27 8.67 -11.63 -18.06
C GLY A 27 7.64 -10.58 -17.63
N THR A 28 7.30 -10.50 -16.35
CA THR A 28 6.43 -9.44 -15.79
C THR A 28 7.28 -8.33 -15.20
N THR A 29 7.14 -7.12 -15.73
CA THR A 29 7.80 -5.91 -15.19
C THR A 29 6.89 -5.20 -14.20
N THR A 30 7.36 -5.03 -12.97
CA THR A 30 6.68 -4.28 -11.90
C THR A 30 7.39 -2.95 -11.68
N SER A 31 6.61 -1.88 -11.60
CA SER A 31 7.08 -0.55 -11.19
C SER A 31 6.89 -0.40 -9.69
N TRP A 32 7.99 -0.22 -8.97
CA TRP A 32 8.00 -0.01 -7.53
C TRP A 32 8.02 1.48 -7.21
N LEU A 33 7.03 1.95 -6.47
CA LEU A 33 6.92 3.33 -6.00
C LEU A 33 7.12 3.39 -4.47
N PRO A 34 8.20 4.02 -3.98
CA PRO A 34 8.51 4.00 -2.56
C PRO A 34 7.69 5.03 -1.77
N ILE A 35 7.28 4.65 -0.56
CA ILE A 35 6.75 5.58 0.45
C ILE A 35 7.62 5.41 1.69
N THR A 36 8.77 6.09 1.69
CA THR A 36 9.83 5.90 2.70
C THR A 36 9.52 6.59 4.03
N THR A 37 8.63 7.58 4.02
CA THR A 37 8.22 8.33 5.21
C THR A 37 6.71 8.42 5.26
N ALA A 38 6.16 8.53 6.48
CA ALA A 38 4.73 8.68 6.66
C ALA A 38 4.25 9.98 6.01
N TRP A 39 3.54 9.84 4.89
CA TRP A 39 3.00 10.97 4.15
C TRP A 39 1.92 11.69 4.98
N ALA A 40 1.98 13.02 5.05
CA ALA A 40 1.07 13.81 5.85
C ALA A 40 -0.31 13.94 5.15
N SER A 41 -1.27 13.12 5.57
CA SER A 41 -2.64 13.20 5.06
C SER A 41 -3.41 14.41 5.57
N ASN A 42 -4.27 14.94 4.70
CA ASN A 42 -5.23 15.98 5.08
C ASN A 42 -6.25 15.43 6.09
N ALA A 43 -6.47 16.17 7.19
CA ALA A 43 -7.43 15.79 8.22
C ALA A 43 -8.88 15.68 7.69
N ALA A 44 -9.22 16.46 6.66
CA ALA A 44 -10.55 16.47 6.04
C ALA A 44 -10.91 15.11 5.40
N CYS A 45 -9.93 14.28 5.06
CA CYS A 45 -10.12 12.97 4.44
C CYS A 45 -10.99 12.01 5.24
N SER A 46 -10.96 12.14 6.57
CA SER A 46 -11.84 11.39 7.48
C SER A 46 -13.32 11.78 7.41
N THR A 47 -13.64 12.84 6.67
CA THR A 47 -15.01 13.37 6.47
C THR A 47 -15.41 13.47 5.00
N GLN A 48 -14.46 13.34 4.08
CA GLN A 48 -14.68 13.34 2.63
C GLN A 48 -15.20 11.97 2.18
N ALA A 49 -16.46 11.73 2.51
CA ALA A 49 -17.17 10.53 2.16
C ALA A 49 -18.00 10.74 0.89
N TYR A 50 -18.04 9.73 0.04
CA TYR A 50 -19.00 9.68 -1.06
C TYR A 50 -19.59 8.28 -1.20
N ALA A 51 -20.76 8.20 -1.82
CA ALA A 51 -21.36 6.94 -2.21
C ALA A 51 -21.88 7.05 -3.65
N GLN A 52 -21.64 6.01 -4.44
CA GLN A 52 -22.35 5.83 -5.70
C GLN A 52 -23.76 5.29 -5.42
N GLN A 53 -24.68 5.47 -6.37
CA GLN A 53 -26.06 5.04 -6.20
C GLN A 53 -26.13 3.54 -5.85
N ASN A 54 -26.81 3.20 -4.74
CA ASN A 54 -26.92 1.83 -4.19
C ASN A 54 -25.61 1.20 -3.66
N HIS A 55 -24.56 1.98 -3.44
CA HIS A 55 -23.33 1.51 -2.82
C HIS A 55 -23.14 2.08 -1.41
N ALA A 56 -22.37 1.36 -0.57
CA ALA A 56 -21.95 1.89 0.71
C ALA A 56 -20.98 3.06 0.53
N ALA A 57 -20.93 3.96 1.51
CA ALA A 57 -20.05 5.10 1.44
C ALA A 57 -18.57 4.70 1.64
N ILE A 58 -17.70 5.40 0.93
CA ILE A 58 -16.25 5.20 0.89
C ILE A 58 -15.56 6.48 1.35
N LEU A 59 -14.52 6.34 2.18
CA LEU A 59 -13.61 7.42 2.58
C LEU A 59 -12.19 7.17 2.09
N PHE A 60 -11.39 8.25 2.11
CA PHE A 60 -9.98 8.26 1.72
C PHE A 60 -9.71 7.82 0.26
N ASP A 61 -10.72 7.79 -0.59
CA ASP A 61 -10.56 7.48 -2.02
C ASP A 61 -10.03 8.69 -2.78
N PRO A 62 -8.92 8.57 -3.54
CA PRO A 62 -8.45 9.63 -4.44
C PRO A 62 -9.48 10.09 -5.48
N PHE A 63 -10.51 9.27 -5.75
CA PHE A 63 -11.63 9.65 -6.59
C PHE A 63 -12.38 10.89 -6.05
N TYR A 64 -12.40 11.10 -4.73
CA TYR A 64 -13.10 12.23 -4.13
C TYR A 64 -12.58 13.57 -4.67
N GLN A 65 -11.26 13.79 -4.63
CA GLN A 65 -10.67 15.06 -5.07
C GLN A 65 -10.60 15.21 -6.59
N THR A 66 -10.84 14.15 -7.35
CA THR A 66 -10.75 14.20 -8.82
C THR A 66 -12.11 14.28 -9.49
N ALA A 67 -13.18 13.81 -8.84
CA ALA A 67 -14.50 13.69 -9.47
C ALA A 67 -15.67 14.12 -8.58
N VAL A 68 -15.55 14.04 -7.26
CA VAL A 68 -16.64 14.38 -6.33
C VAL A 68 -16.62 15.87 -6.00
N ASP A 69 -15.45 16.38 -5.66
CA ASP A 69 -15.24 17.76 -5.25
C ASP A 69 -13.86 18.28 -5.74
N PRO A 70 -13.69 18.46 -7.07
CA PRO A 70 -12.41 18.81 -7.67
C PRO A 70 -11.95 20.24 -7.39
N ASP A 71 -12.87 21.11 -6.95
CA ASP A 71 -12.59 22.52 -6.69
C ASP A 71 -12.05 22.77 -5.28
N THR A 72 -12.01 21.73 -4.43
CA THR A 72 -11.35 21.85 -3.14
C THR A 72 -9.84 21.92 -3.34
N ALA A 73 -9.24 23.08 -3.01
CA ALA A 73 -7.78 23.27 -2.89
C ALA A 73 -7.17 22.47 -1.70
N SER A 74 -7.84 21.39 -1.29
CA SER A 74 -7.40 20.51 -0.22
C SER A 74 -6.26 19.65 -0.73
N GLU A 75 -5.19 19.55 0.06
CA GLU A 75 -4.17 18.50 -0.14
C GLU A 75 -4.86 17.12 -0.24
N PRO A 76 -4.35 16.20 -1.10
CA PRO A 76 -4.99 14.91 -1.35
C PRO A 76 -5.11 14.04 -0.09
N CYS A 77 -5.81 12.92 -0.16
CA CYS A 77 -5.88 11.99 0.98
C CYS A 77 -4.75 10.98 1.05
N LEU A 78 -4.15 10.71 -0.10
CA LEU A 78 -3.10 9.72 -0.27
C LEU A 78 -1.89 10.36 -0.95
N PRO A 79 -0.69 9.82 -0.71
CA PRO A 79 0.47 10.23 -1.49
C PRO A 79 0.27 9.98 -2.99
N PRO A 80 0.97 10.73 -3.86
CA PRO A 80 0.93 10.52 -5.31
C PRO A 80 1.23 9.07 -5.72
N GLU A 81 2.18 8.41 -5.05
CA GLU A 81 2.56 7.02 -5.30
C GLU A 81 1.39 6.06 -5.07
N ALA A 82 0.70 6.23 -3.94
CA ALA A 82 -0.49 5.46 -3.61
C ALA A 82 -1.64 5.73 -4.58
N THR A 83 -1.82 6.98 -5.00
CA THR A 83 -2.83 7.36 -5.98
C THR A 83 -2.55 6.72 -7.34
N ALA A 84 -1.27 6.65 -7.74
CA ALA A 84 -0.86 5.96 -8.96
C ALA A 84 -1.05 4.44 -8.87
N TRP A 85 -0.70 3.84 -7.73
CA TRP A 85 -0.95 2.43 -7.45
C TRP A 85 -2.46 2.10 -7.49
N TRP A 86 -3.30 2.92 -6.88
CA TRP A 86 -4.76 2.76 -6.91
C TRP A 86 -5.31 2.88 -8.34
N ASN A 87 -4.82 3.84 -9.12
CA ASN A 87 -5.35 4.12 -10.46
C ASN A 87 -4.64 3.35 -11.60
N GLN A 88 -3.77 2.40 -11.27
CA GLN A 88 -2.90 1.72 -12.23
C GLN A 88 -3.66 1.09 -13.41
N ALA A 89 -2.97 0.95 -14.55
CA ALA A 89 -3.48 0.20 -15.70
C ALA A 89 -3.28 -1.31 -15.50
N ALA A 90 -4.06 -2.14 -16.20
CA ALA A 90 -4.03 -3.58 -16.00
C ALA A 90 -2.76 -4.27 -16.53
N ASP A 91 -2.04 -3.62 -17.44
CA ASP A 91 -0.92 -4.12 -18.23
C ASP A 91 0.47 -3.77 -17.67
N ALA A 92 0.55 -2.91 -16.66
CA ALA A 92 1.80 -2.52 -16.00
C ALA A 92 1.60 -2.45 -14.47
N PRO A 93 1.88 -3.53 -13.73
CA PRO A 93 1.62 -3.56 -12.30
C PRO A 93 2.51 -2.54 -11.59
N ILE A 94 1.86 -1.59 -10.93
CA ILE A 94 2.49 -0.70 -9.97
C ILE A 94 2.37 -1.35 -8.60
N SER A 95 3.44 -1.32 -7.81
CA SER A 95 3.44 -1.78 -6.42
C SER A 95 4.10 -0.74 -5.53
N LEU A 96 3.58 -0.57 -4.31
CA LEU A 96 4.18 0.31 -3.32
C LEU A 96 5.34 -0.42 -2.63
N GLY A 97 6.51 0.20 -2.60
CA GLY A 97 7.76 -0.44 -2.15
C GLY A 97 8.96 0.00 -3.00
N PRO A 98 10.13 -0.64 -2.88
CA PRO A 98 10.47 -1.74 -1.97
C PRO A 98 10.70 -1.31 -0.51
N THR A 99 10.63 -0.01 -0.24
CA THR A 99 10.59 0.57 1.11
C THR A 99 9.24 1.26 1.28
N PHE A 100 8.48 0.82 2.27
CA PHE A 100 7.11 1.23 2.46
C PHE A 100 6.79 1.49 3.94
N SER A 101 6.19 2.65 4.19
CA SER A 101 5.58 3.07 5.45
C SER A 101 4.13 3.46 5.20
N CYS A 102 3.24 3.07 6.11
CA CYS A 102 1.86 3.55 6.08
C CYS A 102 1.85 5.10 6.12
N PRO A 103 0.94 5.78 5.40
CA PRO A 103 0.75 7.22 5.55
C PRO A 103 0.41 7.62 6.98
N ALA A 104 0.58 8.89 7.34
CA ALA A 104 0.43 9.37 8.72
C ALA A 104 -1.00 9.20 9.28
N ALA A 105 -2.03 9.27 8.44
CA ALA A 105 -3.42 9.02 8.86
C ALA A 105 -3.78 7.52 8.90
N TYR A 106 -2.82 6.65 8.59
CA TYR A 106 -3.00 5.21 8.53
C TYR A 106 -2.18 4.52 9.62
N SER A 107 -2.66 3.35 10.03
CA SER A 107 -1.95 2.43 10.89
C SER A 107 -1.73 1.11 10.17
N ALA A 108 -0.57 0.49 10.41
CA ALA A 108 -0.36 -0.90 9.99
C ALA A 108 -1.32 -1.78 10.79
N VAL A 109 -2.19 -2.51 10.08
CA VAL A 109 -3.18 -3.40 10.70
C VAL A 109 -2.78 -4.86 10.62
N GLU A 110 -1.92 -5.22 9.66
CA GLU A 110 -1.35 -6.56 9.52
C GLU A 110 -0.03 -6.49 8.75
N THR A 111 0.86 -7.46 9.00
CA THR A 111 2.07 -7.67 8.20
C THR A 111 2.17 -9.13 7.81
N ILE A 112 2.24 -9.38 6.50
CA ILE A 112 2.26 -10.70 5.90
C ILE A 112 3.68 -10.98 5.40
N VAL A 113 4.26 -12.09 5.85
CA VAL A 113 5.54 -12.57 5.33
C VAL A 113 5.28 -13.29 4.00
N ARG A 114 5.77 -12.73 2.89
CA ARG A 114 5.63 -13.34 1.55
C ARG A 114 6.72 -14.38 1.29
N ASN A 115 7.94 -14.09 1.72
CA ASN A 115 9.09 -14.99 1.69
C ASN A 115 10.16 -14.47 2.67
N SER A 116 11.36 -15.05 2.66
CA SER A 116 12.46 -14.69 3.57
C SER A 116 12.97 -13.25 3.44
N ALA A 117 12.76 -12.61 2.27
CA ALA A 117 13.24 -11.26 1.97
C ALA A 117 12.10 -10.24 1.81
N THR A 118 10.84 -10.66 1.74
CA THR A 118 9.71 -9.79 1.41
C THR A 118 8.60 -9.86 2.46
N GLN A 119 8.23 -8.69 2.96
CA GLN A 119 7.05 -8.48 3.81
C GLN A 119 6.07 -7.56 3.11
N GLU A 120 4.78 -7.84 3.23
CA GLU A 120 3.71 -6.94 2.81
C GLU A 120 3.05 -6.36 4.06
N VAL A 121 2.91 -5.04 4.11
CA VAL A 121 2.26 -4.32 5.20
C VAL A 121 0.91 -3.85 4.71
N LEU A 122 -0.14 -4.25 5.42
CA LEU A 122 -1.50 -3.80 5.15
C LEU A 122 -1.82 -2.60 6.04
N CYS A 123 -2.23 -1.49 5.46
CA CYS A 123 -2.58 -0.27 6.19
C CYS A 123 -4.06 0.08 6.03
N CYS A 124 -4.68 0.48 7.13
CA CYS A 124 -6.01 1.11 7.15
C CYS A 124 -5.92 2.49 7.78
N PRO A 125 -6.83 3.43 7.46
CA PRO A 125 -6.91 4.68 8.21
C PRO A 125 -7.08 4.37 9.69
N SER A 126 -6.45 5.15 10.57
CA SER A 126 -6.26 4.77 11.99
C SER A 126 -7.54 4.57 12.80
N ASN A 127 -8.70 5.02 12.29
CA ASN A 127 -10.02 4.81 12.88
C ASN A 127 -10.85 3.70 12.20
N PHE A 128 -10.19 2.84 11.40
CA PHE A 128 -10.77 1.69 10.72
C PHE A 128 -10.04 0.42 11.13
N ALA A 129 -10.78 -0.67 11.23
CA ALA A 129 -10.25 -2.00 11.50
C ALA A 129 -10.05 -2.78 10.19
N LEU A 130 -9.13 -3.76 10.23
CA LEU A 130 -9.01 -4.76 9.19
C LEU A 130 -10.26 -5.66 9.16
N HIS A 131 -10.84 -5.84 7.98
CA HIS A 131 -11.99 -6.70 7.74
C HIS A 131 -11.67 -7.85 6.77
N VAL A 132 -11.32 -7.54 5.52
CA VAL A 132 -10.93 -8.53 4.50
C VAL A 132 -9.56 -8.16 3.92
N PRO A 133 -8.47 -8.88 4.22
CA PRO A 133 -7.16 -8.61 3.63
C PRO A 133 -7.20 -8.61 2.10
N MET A 134 -6.86 -7.48 1.47
CA MET A 134 -6.84 -7.32 0.02
C MET A 134 -5.40 -7.36 -0.50
N THR A 135 -4.83 -8.57 -0.55
CA THR A 135 -3.42 -8.77 -0.90
C THR A 135 -3.13 -8.81 -2.39
N ASN A 136 -4.16 -8.97 -3.21
CA ASN A 136 -4.06 -8.92 -4.66
C ASN A 136 -4.90 -7.74 -5.12
N TYR A 137 -4.24 -6.62 -5.43
CA TYR A 137 -4.95 -5.45 -5.91
C TYR A 137 -5.55 -5.73 -7.29
N VAL A 138 -6.85 -5.46 -7.41
CA VAL A 138 -7.58 -5.51 -8.68
C VAL A 138 -8.20 -4.13 -8.89
N LYS A 139 -7.85 -3.49 -10.00
CA LYS A 139 -8.38 -2.17 -10.34
C LYS A 139 -9.92 -2.19 -10.31
N GLY A 140 -10.51 -1.21 -9.62
CA GLY A 140 -11.96 -1.07 -9.52
C GLY A 140 -12.63 -2.04 -8.55
N ALA A 141 -11.86 -2.87 -7.84
CA ALA A 141 -12.40 -3.64 -6.72
C ALA A 141 -12.88 -2.69 -5.61
N PHE A 142 -14.03 -3.01 -5.01
CA PHE A 142 -14.55 -2.26 -3.88
C PHE A 142 -13.62 -2.41 -2.67
N PRO A 143 -13.29 -1.33 -1.93
CA PRO A 143 -12.30 -1.35 -0.84
C PRO A 143 -12.84 -2.02 0.43
N THR A 144 -12.94 -3.35 0.44
CA THR A 144 -13.48 -4.12 1.58
C THR A 144 -12.50 -4.30 2.73
N GLN A 145 -11.22 -3.94 2.57
CA GLN A 145 -10.20 -4.20 3.58
C GLN A 145 -10.40 -3.43 4.89
N CYS A 146 -10.80 -2.16 4.81
CA CYS A 146 -10.85 -1.29 5.98
C CYS A 146 -12.29 -0.90 6.26
N THR A 147 -12.80 -1.28 7.44
CA THR A 147 -14.18 -0.96 7.84
C THR A 147 -14.25 -0.31 9.22
N SER A 148 -15.29 0.50 9.40
CA SER A 148 -15.69 1.06 10.69
C SER A 148 -17.20 0.91 10.85
N MET A 149 -17.69 0.88 12.08
CA MET A 149 -19.12 0.70 12.37
C MET A 149 -19.71 1.96 12.98
N MET A 150 -20.83 2.42 12.41
CA MET A 150 -21.67 3.47 12.99
C MET A 150 -22.82 2.85 13.78
N SER A 151 -23.25 3.55 14.84
CA SER A 151 -24.32 3.11 15.73
C SER A 151 -25.65 3.74 15.34
N SER A 152 -26.75 3.11 15.77
CA SER A 152 -28.08 3.70 15.63
C SER A 152 -28.15 5.05 16.37
N GLY A 153 -28.80 6.03 15.76
CA GLY A 153 -28.90 7.41 16.24
C GLY A 153 -27.84 8.34 15.68
N ASP A 154 -26.81 7.81 15.01
CA ASP A 154 -25.78 8.62 14.38
C ASP A 154 -26.28 9.31 13.10
N SER A 155 -25.77 10.50 12.84
CA SER A 155 -25.94 11.17 11.54
C SER A 155 -24.63 11.11 10.78
N TYR A 156 -24.74 10.87 9.48
CA TYR A 156 -23.62 10.76 8.56
C TYR A 156 -23.90 11.60 7.32
N VAL A 157 -22.92 12.38 6.89
CA VAL A 157 -22.98 13.19 5.68
C VAL A 157 -22.01 12.61 4.67
N TYR A 158 -22.49 12.36 3.46
CA TYR A 158 -21.67 11.91 2.34
C TYR A 158 -22.16 12.56 1.05
N MET A 159 -21.27 12.67 0.08
CA MET A 159 -21.62 13.11 -1.27
C MET A 159 -22.26 11.95 -2.04
N THR A 160 -23.39 12.20 -2.68
CA THR A 160 -24.02 11.23 -3.59
C THR A 160 -24.26 11.89 -4.93
N SER A 161 -24.21 11.11 -6.01
CA SER A 161 -24.51 11.62 -7.34
C SER A 161 -25.94 11.26 -7.75
N THR A 162 -26.70 12.26 -8.18
CA THR A 162 -27.91 12.06 -8.98
C THR A 162 -27.65 12.74 -10.33
N SER A 163 -27.78 11.98 -11.43
CA SER A 163 -27.58 12.50 -12.80
C SER A 163 -26.25 13.24 -13.00
N SER A 164 -25.14 12.65 -12.52
CA SER A 164 -23.76 13.18 -12.66
C SER A 164 -23.44 14.44 -11.85
N THR A 165 -24.35 14.93 -11.01
CA THR A 165 -24.08 16.03 -10.07
C THR A 165 -23.91 15.48 -8.67
N TRP A 166 -22.79 15.77 -8.02
CA TRP A 166 -22.55 15.43 -6.62
C TRP A 166 -23.24 16.42 -5.70
N SER A 167 -23.90 15.92 -4.67
CA SER A 167 -24.55 16.75 -3.66
C SER A 167 -24.47 16.08 -2.29
N PRO A 168 -24.37 16.87 -1.21
CA PRO A 168 -24.33 16.34 0.14
C PRO A 168 -25.68 15.72 0.49
N TYR A 169 -25.63 14.51 1.05
CA TYR A 169 -26.79 13.82 1.60
C TYR A 169 -26.53 13.50 3.07
N THR A 170 -27.50 13.83 3.92
CA THR A 170 -27.45 13.50 5.35
C THR A 170 -28.38 12.33 5.61
N THR A 171 -27.84 11.24 6.13
CA THR A 171 -28.62 10.09 6.57
C THR A 171 -28.56 9.93 8.08
N LYS A 172 -29.67 9.45 8.65
CA LYS A 172 -29.74 9.03 10.05
C LYS A 172 -29.63 7.51 10.09
N ILE A 173 -28.64 7.04 10.83
CA ILE A 173 -28.35 5.62 10.99
C ILE A 173 -29.40 5.03 11.95
N THR A 174 -30.19 4.07 11.46
CA THR A 174 -31.27 3.44 12.24
C THR A 174 -30.87 2.08 12.83
N GLY A 175 -29.80 1.47 12.34
CA GLY A 175 -29.21 0.22 12.81
C GLY A 175 -27.69 0.19 12.55
N PRO A 176 -27.01 -0.95 12.73
CA PRO A 176 -25.58 -1.06 12.42
C PRO A 176 -25.33 -0.68 10.97
N TYR A 177 -24.41 0.27 10.74
CA TYR A 177 -24.01 0.71 9.40
C TYR A 177 -22.50 0.60 9.26
N VAL A 178 -22.05 -0.09 8.21
CA VAL A 178 -20.63 -0.29 7.92
C VAL A 178 -20.17 0.79 6.94
N VAL A 179 -19.11 1.48 7.33
CA VAL A 179 -18.42 2.47 6.52
C VAL A 179 -17.12 1.85 6.01
N TYR A 180 -16.79 2.09 4.75
CA TYR A 180 -15.59 1.57 4.11
C TYR A 180 -14.56 2.68 3.88
N ALA A 181 -13.29 2.31 3.85
CA ALA A 181 -12.22 3.21 3.45
C ALA A 181 -11.22 2.52 2.52
N VAL A 182 -10.62 3.31 1.64
CA VAL A 182 -9.51 2.85 0.79
C VAL A 182 -8.34 2.44 1.68
N HIS A 183 -7.78 1.27 1.39
CA HIS A 183 -6.59 0.76 2.04
C HIS A 183 -5.33 1.16 1.28
N ILE A 184 -4.19 1.11 1.96
CA ILE A 184 -2.89 1.21 1.31
C ILE A 184 -2.04 0.02 1.73
N ASN A 185 -1.64 -0.79 0.75
CA ASN A 185 -0.78 -1.94 0.99
C ASN A 185 0.53 -1.76 0.24
N GLY A 186 1.64 -2.14 0.87
CA GLY A 186 2.94 -2.02 0.25
C GLY A 186 3.93 -3.03 0.79
N TYR A 187 5.07 -3.11 0.13
CA TYR A 187 6.08 -4.12 0.36
C TYR A 187 7.36 -3.52 0.93
N ASN A 188 7.91 -4.21 1.92
CA ASN A 188 9.27 -4.03 2.39
C ASN A 188 10.12 -5.21 1.91
N ILE A 189 11.10 -4.93 1.05
CA ILE A 189 11.98 -5.94 0.45
C ILE A 189 13.39 -5.72 0.98
N GLN A 190 13.93 -6.73 1.65
CA GLN A 190 15.34 -6.74 2.04
C GLN A 190 16.20 -6.95 0.80
N ALA A 191 17.31 -6.20 0.71
CA ALA A 191 18.31 -6.48 -0.29
C ALA A 191 18.84 -7.91 -0.09
N GLU A 192 18.88 -8.71 -1.15
CA GLU A 192 19.56 -10.00 -1.13
C GLU A 192 21.01 -9.78 -0.67
N PRO A 193 21.53 -10.58 0.29
CA PRO A 193 22.94 -10.48 0.66
C PRO A 193 23.76 -10.74 -0.59
N THR A 194 24.53 -9.74 -1.02
CA THR A 194 25.44 -9.87 -2.15
C THR A 194 26.52 -10.84 -1.72
N GLY A 195 26.33 -12.13 -2.00
CA GLY A 195 27.34 -13.15 -1.79
C GLY A 195 28.58 -12.73 -2.55
N THR A 196 29.58 -12.22 -1.83
CA THR A 196 30.86 -11.89 -2.42
C THR A 196 31.51 -13.21 -2.78
N LEU A 197 31.34 -13.64 -4.04
CA LEU A 197 32.20 -14.67 -4.60
C LEU A 197 33.60 -14.07 -4.65
N SER A 198 34.39 -14.30 -3.60
CA SER A 198 35.83 -14.09 -3.67
C SER A 198 36.37 -15.02 -4.75
N SER A 199 36.55 -14.48 -5.95
CA SER A 199 37.32 -15.10 -7.01
C SER A 199 38.73 -15.38 -6.47
N ALA A 200 38.99 -16.62 -6.08
CA ALA A 200 40.34 -17.07 -5.81
C ALA A 200 41.12 -17.06 -7.13
N SER A 201 41.81 -15.95 -7.40
CA SER A 201 42.76 -15.84 -8.50
C SER A 201 43.86 -16.89 -8.31
N LYS A 202 43.80 -17.97 -9.08
CA LYS A 202 44.92 -18.91 -9.20
C LYS A 202 46.05 -18.20 -9.94
N SER A 203 47.03 -17.71 -9.20
CA SER A 203 48.31 -17.26 -9.76
C SER A 203 49.08 -18.49 -10.25
N ASN A 204 49.37 -18.52 -11.56
CA ASN A 204 50.30 -19.47 -12.16
C ASN A 204 51.71 -19.18 -11.63
N ARG A 205 52.35 -20.18 -11.02
CA ARG A 205 53.80 -20.20 -10.85
C ARG A 205 54.33 -21.57 -11.27
N SER A 206 55.06 -21.59 -12.38
CA SER A 206 55.80 -22.75 -12.88
C SER A 206 57.09 -23.00 -12.09
N THR A 207 57.57 -24.25 -12.21
CA THR A 207 58.82 -24.92 -11.80
C THR A 207 58.99 -25.22 -10.29
N SER A 208 59.32 -26.43 -9.83
CA SER A 208 60.12 -27.55 -10.39
C SER A 208 59.91 -28.88 -9.61
N ASN A 209 60.32 -29.99 -10.25
CA ASN A 209 60.24 -31.41 -9.85
C ASN A 209 60.45 -31.77 -8.37
N SER A 210 59.59 -32.66 -7.86
CA SER A 210 60.04 -33.91 -7.20
C SER A 210 58.87 -34.92 -7.09
N ASN A 211 59.18 -36.17 -7.46
CA ASN A 211 58.32 -37.35 -7.36
C ASN A 211 57.83 -37.59 -5.92
N PHE A 212 56.58 -38.02 -5.73
CA PHE A 212 56.19 -39.13 -4.84
C PHE A 212 54.71 -39.53 -5.07
N ASN A 213 54.43 -40.81 -4.81
CA ASN A 213 53.33 -41.65 -5.33
C ASN A 213 51.90 -41.36 -4.83
N SER A 214 50.96 -41.75 -5.71
CA SER A 214 49.53 -42.09 -5.57
C SER A 214 48.88 -42.19 -4.18
N ASN A 215 47.78 -41.46 -3.97
CA ASN A 215 46.41 -42.00 -3.79
C ASN A 215 45.40 -40.85 -3.54
N SER A 216 44.32 -40.81 -4.33
CA SER A 216 43.12 -39.99 -4.12
C SER A 216 42.04 -40.87 -3.48
N PRO A 217 41.23 -40.37 -2.52
CA PRO A 217 39.93 -39.81 -2.91
C PRO A 217 39.44 -38.59 -2.09
N ALA A 218 38.74 -37.69 -2.80
CA ALA A 218 37.65 -36.74 -2.45
C ALA A 218 37.73 -35.83 -1.19
N PRO A 219 37.44 -34.51 -1.31
CA PRO A 219 37.26 -33.63 -0.15
C PRO A 219 35.83 -33.70 0.41
N ILE A 220 35.75 -33.75 1.74
CA ILE A 220 34.55 -33.69 2.56
C ILE A 220 34.14 -32.21 2.73
N ILE A 221 32.85 -31.92 2.60
CA ILE A 221 32.24 -30.59 2.76
C ILE A 221 32.45 -30.10 4.21
N SER A 222 33.08 -28.93 4.36
CA SER A 222 33.16 -28.20 5.64
C SER A 222 31.79 -27.64 6.03
N ALA A 223 31.31 -28.01 7.22
CA ALA A 223 30.16 -27.39 7.86
C ALA A 223 30.51 -25.97 8.33
N ALA A 224 29.92 -24.95 7.70
CA ALA A 224 29.93 -23.59 8.22
C ALA A 224 28.92 -23.48 9.37
N LYS A 225 29.42 -23.07 10.53
CA LYS A 225 28.65 -22.83 11.76
C LYS A 225 27.69 -21.66 11.51
N ALA A 226 26.39 -21.94 11.40
CA ALA A 226 25.37 -20.91 11.35
C ALA A 226 25.36 -20.15 12.69
N ALA A 227 25.63 -18.84 12.66
CA ALA A 227 25.35 -17.96 13.77
C ALA A 227 23.83 -17.77 13.84
N ALA A 228 23.20 -18.34 14.86
CA ALA A 228 21.80 -18.08 15.15
C ALA A 228 21.66 -16.63 15.65
N ILE A 229 21.10 -15.75 14.83
CA ILE A 229 20.60 -14.45 15.27
C ILE A 229 19.22 -14.72 15.87
N ALA A 230 19.09 -14.55 17.18
CA ALA A 230 17.83 -14.67 17.88
C ALA A 230 16.89 -13.55 17.43
N PHE A 231 15.83 -13.90 16.70
CA PHE A 231 14.70 -12.99 16.50
C PHE A 231 13.83 -13.03 17.75
N ALA A 232 13.77 -11.91 18.47
CA ALA A 232 12.79 -11.72 19.52
C ALA A 232 11.39 -11.83 18.89
N SER A 233 10.68 -12.90 19.21
CA SER A 233 9.29 -13.10 18.82
C SER A 233 8.46 -12.12 19.64
N PHE A 234 8.04 -11.00 19.05
CA PHE A 234 6.98 -10.20 19.63
C PHE A 234 5.67 -10.90 19.35
N THR A 235 5.27 -11.77 20.27
CA THR A 235 3.88 -12.22 20.38
C THR A 235 3.03 -11.03 20.81
N SER A 236 2.48 -10.30 19.84
CA SER A 236 1.40 -9.36 20.12
C SER A 236 0.22 -10.14 20.71
N PRO A 237 -0.34 -9.73 21.86
CA PRO A 237 -1.57 -10.32 22.35
C PRO A 237 -2.66 -10.13 21.30
N ALA A 238 -3.42 -11.19 21.02
CA ALA A 238 -4.62 -11.12 20.19
C ALA A 238 -5.57 -10.07 20.81
N GLN A 239 -5.59 -8.87 20.24
CA GLN A 239 -6.61 -7.88 20.53
C GLN A 239 -7.90 -8.39 19.91
N THR A 240 -8.84 -8.81 20.76
CA THR A 240 -10.25 -8.83 20.39
C THR A 240 -10.61 -7.50 19.74
N PRO A 241 -11.22 -7.49 18.54
CA PRO A 241 -11.53 -6.26 17.84
C PRO A 241 -12.54 -5.45 18.65
N THR A 242 -12.06 -4.43 19.37
CA THR A 242 -12.93 -3.37 19.86
C THR A 242 -13.47 -2.62 18.64
N PRO A 243 -14.78 -2.34 18.57
CA PRO A 243 -15.33 -1.52 17.49
C PRO A 243 -14.53 -0.22 17.39
N ALA A 244 -13.95 0.05 16.23
CA ALA A 244 -13.25 1.30 16.00
C ALA A 244 -14.23 2.46 16.26
N ASP A 245 -13.89 3.35 17.19
CA ASP A 245 -14.81 4.38 17.65
C ASP A 245 -14.86 5.55 16.66
N TRP A 246 -15.87 5.54 15.79
CA TRP A 246 -16.14 6.61 14.84
C TRP A 246 -16.44 7.97 15.54
N ARG A 247 -16.70 8.00 16.86
CA ARG A 247 -16.94 9.24 17.62
C ARG A 247 -15.76 10.21 17.61
N LEU A 248 -14.54 9.72 17.40
CA LEU A 248 -13.35 10.58 17.25
C LEU A 248 -13.45 11.50 16.02
N VAL A 249 -14.12 11.07 14.94
CA VAL A 249 -14.37 11.92 13.77
C VAL A 249 -15.41 13.01 14.08
N ARG A 250 -16.37 12.73 14.98
CA ARG A 250 -17.38 13.73 15.40
C ARG A 250 -16.77 14.81 16.31
N ALA A 251 -15.74 14.50 17.09
CA ALA A 251 -15.10 15.43 18.01
C ALA A 251 -14.34 16.58 17.29
N LEU A 252 -13.91 16.38 16.05
CA LEU A 252 -13.21 17.40 15.26
C LEU A 252 -14.14 18.45 14.62
N ARG A 253 -15.47 18.30 14.74
CA ARG A 253 -16.46 19.23 14.16
C ARG A 253 -16.97 20.29 15.13
N ASN A 254 -16.63 20.21 16.42
CA ASN A 254 -17.10 21.12 17.47
C ASN A 254 -16.00 22.05 18.00
N ARG A 255 -14.98 22.37 17.20
CA ARG A 255 -14.04 23.47 17.46
C ARG A 255 -13.98 24.40 16.27
#